data_AF-A0A453NVI3-F1
#
_entry.id   AF-A0A453NVI3-F1
#
_cell.length_a   1.000
_cell.length_b   1.000
_cell.length_c   1.000
_cell.angle_alpha   90.00
_cell.angle_beta   90.00
_cell.angle_gamma   90.00
#
_symmetry.space_group_name_H-M   'P 1'
#
loop_
_entity.id
_entity.type
_entity.pdbx_description
1 polymer ?
#
loop_
_entity_poly.entity_id
_entity_poly.type
_entity_poly.pdbx_seq_one_letter_code
_entity_poly.pdbx_strand_id
1 'polypeptide(L)'
;MRKATGGLDLVRPAATRFATSILALKSLVKHKQALRSLFTCQAWVGNKLAKTAAGLNVQDIVLSADWWHAIEDCLRASGPLLRVLRVADGDEIPAMPEMTALMRFTKEKINQGFPHQNKQALLKKVIDVVDKRWENQMDHPLYGAALFLNPGKYFSIVESGDDALIGELRSCFNDVLARTILDVNTRNKIDAQAVDYEDKRGPFANQMAIDNMVEK
;
A
#
# COMPACT_ATOMS: atom_id res chain seq x y z
N MET A 1 -22.87 1.62 23.54
CA MET A 1 -21.70 1.50 22.64
C MET A 1 -20.67 2.60 22.88
N ARG A 2 -20.96 3.90 22.65
CA ARG A 2 -20.03 5.01 22.93
C ARG A 2 -19.41 4.99 24.34
N LYS A 3 -20.21 4.70 25.38
CA LYS A 3 -19.71 4.54 26.76
C LYS A 3 -18.65 3.43 26.90
N ALA A 4 -18.79 2.32 26.15
CA ALA A 4 -17.84 1.22 26.17
C ALA A 4 -16.57 1.54 25.36
N THR A 5 -16.67 2.36 24.30
CA THR A 5 -15.54 2.78 23.47
C THR A 5 -14.85 4.06 23.96
N GLY A 6 -15.17 4.54 25.18
CA GLY A 6 -14.59 5.78 25.73
C GLY A 6 -14.98 7.04 24.96
N GLY A 7 -16.17 7.07 24.37
CA GLY A 7 -16.69 8.19 23.57
C GLY A 7 -16.25 8.17 22.10
N LEU A 8 -15.40 7.23 21.70
CA LEU A 8 -14.90 7.14 20.32
C LEU A 8 -15.90 6.46 19.38
N ASP A 9 -15.97 6.97 18.16
CA ASP A 9 -16.82 6.42 17.10
C ASP A 9 -16.13 5.26 16.36
N LEU A 10 -16.93 4.23 16.06
CA LEU A 10 -16.47 3.04 15.34
C LEU A 10 -16.29 3.33 13.84
N VAL A 11 -17.20 4.09 13.25
CA VAL A 11 -17.07 4.52 11.86
C VAL A 11 -16.20 5.77 11.81
N ARG A 12 -15.17 5.73 10.97
CA ARG A 12 -14.27 6.85 10.73
C ARG A 12 -14.38 7.26 9.27
N PRO A 13 -15.12 8.33 8.95
CA PRO A 13 -15.23 8.83 7.59
C PRO A 13 -13.84 9.14 7.02
N ALA A 14 -13.61 8.72 5.77
CA ALA A 14 -12.46 9.11 4.96
C ALA A 14 -12.96 9.71 3.65
N ALA A 15 -12.06 10.34 2.89
CA ALA A 15 -12.37 10.96 1.59
C ALA A 15 -13.07 9.99 0.62
N THR A 16 -12.72 8.69 0.67
CA THR A 16 -13.35 7.65 -0.14
C THR A 16 -14.14 6.66 0.69
N ARG A 17 -15.19 6.10 0.07
CA ARG A 17 -15.99 5.01 0.66
C ARG A 17 -15.14 3.77 1.00
N PHE A 18 -14.12 3.48 0.20
CA PHE A 18 -13.23 2.33 0.41
C PHE A 18 -12.35 2.53 1.65
N ALA A 19 -11.71 3.69 1.77
CA ALA A 19 -10.93 4.04 2.95
C ALA A 19 -11.81 4.08 4.21
N THR A 20 -13.04 4.58 4.11
CA THR A 20 -14.00 4.59 5.21
C THR A 20 -14.27 3.18 5.75
N SER A 21 -14.54 2.20 4.87
CA SER A 21 -14.77 0.81 5.27
C SER A 21 -13.56 0.20 5.98
N ILE A 22 -12.36 0.39 5.44
CA ILE A 22 -11.13 -0.18 6.02
C ILE A 22 -10.80 0.48 7.36
N LEU A 23 -10.97 1.80 7.49
CA LEU A 23 -10.78 2.51 8.75
C LEU A 23 -11.82 2.11 9.81
N ALA A 24 -13.06 1.83 9.40
CA ALA A 24 -14.08 1.30 10.30
C ALA A 24 -13.69 -0.10 10.82
N LEU A 25 -13.23 -1.00 9.95
CA LEU A 25 -12.69 -2.31 10.37
C LEU A 25 -11.52 -2.17 11.34
N LYS A 26 -10.60 -1.23 11.08
CA LYS A 26 -9.47 -0.94 11.98
C LYS A 26 -9.94 -0.43 13.35
N SER A 27 -10.98 0.41 13.37
CA SER A 27 -11.59 0.91 14.60
C SER A 27 -12.29 -0.22 15.38
N LEU A 28 -12.98 -1.13 14.70
CA LEU A 28 -13.59 -2.31 15.32
C LEU A 28 -12.55 -3.17 16.03
N VAL A 29 -11.43 -3.48 15.36
CA VAL A 29 -10.33 -4.25 15.97
C VAL A 29 -9.73 -3.51 17.16
N LYS A 30 -9.49 -2.19 17.05
CA LYS A 30 -9.00 -1.35 18.16
C LYS A 30 -9.91 -1.45 19.40
N HIS A 31 -11.21 -1.56 19.20
CA HIS A 31 -12.21 -1.61 20.27
C HIS A 31 -12.74 -3.03 20.54
N LYS A 32 -12.10 -4.09 20.02
CA LYS A 32 -12.54 -5.48 20.11
C LYS A 32 -12.89 -5.92 21.54
N GLN A 33 -12.00 -5.68 22.50
CA GLN A 33 -12.22 -6.08 23.89
C GLN A 33 -13.42 -5.35 24.52
N ALA A 34 -13.48 -4.02 24.35
CA ALA A 34 -14.58 -3.21 24.83
C ALA A 34 -15.93 -3.63 24.23
N LEU A 35 -15.95 -3.96 22.94
CA LEU A 35 -17.15 -4.47 22.27
C LEU A 35 -17.55 -5.83 22.82
N ARG A 36 -16.63 -6.77 22.99
CA ARG A 36 -16.94 -8.07 23.59
C ARG A 36 -17.51 -7.92 25.01
N SER A 37 -16.90 -7.08 25.84
CA SER A 37 -17.40 -6.78 27.20
C SER A 37 -18.79 -6.15 27.20
N LEU A 38 -19.10 -5.29 26.21
CA LEU A 38 -20.43 -4.70 26.08
C LEU A 38 -21.51 -5.77 25.89
N PHE A 39 -21.25 -6.78 25.06
CA PHE A 39 -22.23 -7.84 24.74
C PHE A 39 -22.27 -8.98 25.76
N THR A 40 -21.41 -8.98 26.78
CA THR A 40 -21.44 -9.95 27.89
C THR A 40 -21.81 -9.33 29.24
N CYS A 41 -21.95 -8.00 29.32
CA CYS A 41 -22.27 -7.32 30.58
C CYS A 41 -23.75 -7.49 30.98
N GLN A 42 -24.01 -7.42 32.29
CA GLN A 42 -25.38 -7.53 32.85
C GLN A 42 -26.36 -6.50 32.25
N ALA A 43 -25.87 -5.28 31.96
CA ALA A 43 -26.68 -4.24 31.34
C ALA A 43 -27.16 -4.60 29.92
N TRP A 44 -26.40 -5.40 29.17
CA TRP A 44 -26.83 -5.94 27.88
C TRP A 44 -27.83 -7.08 28.05
N VAL A 45 -27.55 -8.04 28.95
CA VAL A 45 -28.43 -9.19 29.20
C VAL A 45 -29.83 -8.76 29.65
N GLY A 46 -29.92 -7.71 30.48
CA GLY A 46 -31.20 -7.12 30.90
C GLY A 46 -31.89 -6.25 29.85
N ASN A 47 -31.26 -5.97 28.70
CA ASN A 47 -31.79 -5.07 27.68
C ASN A 47 -32.84 -5.77 26.79
N LYS A 48 -33.92 -5.07 26.44
CA LYS A 48 -34.94 -5.56 25.49
C LYS A 48 -34.33 -5.90 24.12
N LEU A 49 -33.33 -5.13 23.67
CA LEU A 49 -32.65 -5.35 22.40
C LEU A 49 -31.92 -6.69 22.34
N ALA A 50 -31.37 -7.18 23.46
CA ALA A 50 -30.67 -8.46 23.51
C ALA A 50 -31.59 -9.66 23.22
N LYS A 51 -32.92 -9.49 23.39
CA LYS A 51 -33.93 -10.53 23.11
C LYS A 51 -34.44 -10.49 21.67
N THR A 52 -34.07 -9.48 20.90
CA THR A 52 -34.47 -9.38 19.49
C THR A 52 -33.57 -10.25 18.62
N ALA A 53 -34.10 -10.75 17.49
CA ALA A 53 -33.31 -11.52 16.53
C ALA A 53 -32.06 -10.74 16.05
N ALA A 54 -32.19 -9.43 15.84
CA ALA A 54 -31.06 -8.58 15.47
C ALA A 54 -30.00 -8.48 16.59
N GLY A 55 -30.42 -8.34 17.84
CA GLY A 55 -29.51 -8.27 18.99
C GLY A 55 -28.73 -9.57 19.20
N LEU A 56 -29.41 -10.72 19.11
CA LEU A 56 -28.78 -12.03 19.17
C LEU A 56 -27.74 -12.21 18.06
N ASN A 57 -28.09 -11.87 16.82
CA ASN A 57 -27.18 -11.97 15.68
C ASN A 57 -25.92 -11.10 15.87
N VAL A 58 -26.08 -9.83 16.29
CA VAL A 58 -24.92 -8.95 16.55
C VAL A 58 -24.06 -9.49 17.69
N GLN A 59 -24.66 -10.03 18.74
CA GLN A 59 -23.93 -10.66 19.83
C GLN A 59 -23.10 -11.86 19.34
N ASP A 60 -23.69 -12.74 18.54
CA ASP A 60 -23.00 -13.91 17.97
C ASP A 60 -21.81 -13.48 17.10
N ILE A 61 -22.01 -12.47 16.25
CA ILE A 61 -20.95 -11.89 15.40
C ILE A 61 -19.79 -11.34 16.25
N VAL A 62 -20.10 -10.51 17.26
CA VAL A 62 -19.07 -9.86 18.10
C VAL A 62 -18.34 -10.86 18.99
N LEU A 63 -18.98 -11.97 19.36
CA LEU A 63 -18.36 -13.01 20.17
C LEU A 63 -17.60 -14.07 19.34
N SER A 64 -17.88 -14.20 18.04
CA SER A 64 -17.21 -15.12 17.12
C SER A 64 -15.73 -14.80 16.94
N ALA A 65 -14.85 -15.78 17.21
CA ALA A 65 -13.42 -15.67 16.95
C ALA A 65 -13.12 -15.60 15.45
N ASP A 66 -13.79 -16.42 14.65
CA ASP A 66 -13.62 -16.49 13.20
C ASP A 66 -13.95 -15.17 12.51
N TRP A 67 -15.01 -14.49 12.97
CA TRP A 67 -15.36 -13.17 12.44
C TRP A 67 -14.24 -12.15 12.68
N TRP A 68 -13.66 -12.12 13.88
CA TRP A 68 -12.53 -11.23 14.16
C TRP A 68 -11.28 -11.59 13.34
N HIS A 69 -11.00 -12.88 13.16
CA HIS A 69 -9.88 -13.31 12.31
C HIS A 69 -10.09 -12.91 10.85
N ALA A 70 -11.32 -12.98 10.34
CA ALA A 70 -11.66 -12.50 9.00
C ALA A 70 -11.44 -10.99 8.86
N ILE A 71 -11.81 -10.16 9.86
CA ILE A 71 -11.53 -8.72 9.84
C ILE A 71 -10.03 -8.46 9.82
N GLU A 72 -9.26 -9.16 10.65
CA GLU A 72 -7.81 -9.02 10.67
C GLU A 72 -7.19 -9.38 9.31
N ASP A 73 -7.69 -10.40 8.62
CA ASP A 73 -7.26 -10.76 7.27
C ASP A 73 -7.60 -9.69 6.25
N CYS A 74 -8.80 -9.11 6.31
CA CYS A 74 -9.15 -7.94 5.49
C CYS A 74 -8.17 -6.78 5.73
N LEU A 75 -7.79 -6.52 6.97
CA LEU A 75 -6.84 -5.45 7.31
C LEU A 75 -5.42 -5.76 6.86
N ARG A 76 -4.96 -7.01 6.95
CA ARG A 76 -3.66 -7.46 6.44
C ARG A 76 -3.55 -7.26 4.93
N ALA A 77 -4.61 -7.58 4.19
CA ALA A 77 -4.65 -7.38 2.73
C ALA A 77 -4.77 -5.89 2.34
N SER A 78 -5.65 -5.14 3.00
CA SER A 78 -6.02 -3.78 2.56
C SER A 78 -5.22 -2.64 3.21
N GLY A 79 -4.61 -2.88 4.37
CA GLY A 79 -3.85 -1.88 5.11
C GLY A 79 -2.65 -1.33 4.32
N PRO A 80 -1.79 -2.19 3.73
CA PRO A 80 -0.71 -1.74 2.86
C PRO A 80 -1.21 -0.95 1.63
N LEU A 81 -2.29 -1.40 1.00
CA LEU A 81 -2.89 -0.71 -0.16
C LEU A 81 -3.40 0.70 0.17
N LEU A 82 -3.91 0.94 1.39
CA LEU A 82 -4.27 2.29 1.83
C LEU A 82 -3.07 3.25 1.86
N ARG A 83 -1.86 2.74 2.11
CA ARG A 83 -0.66 3.58 2.10
C ARG A 83 -0.33 4.02 0.68
N VAL A 84 -0.45 3.11 -0.30
CA VAL A 84 -0.28 3.43 -1.73
C VAL A 84 -1.27 4.50 -2.14
N LEU A 85 -2.56 4.31 -1.81
CA LEU A 85 -3.61 5.28 -2.13
C LEU A 85 -3.34 6.64 -1.51
N ARG A 86 -2.84 6.70 -0.27
CA ARG A 86 -2.51 7.98 0.38
C ARG A 86 -1.41 8.74 -0.35
N VAL A 87 -0.41 8.05 -0.90
CA VAL A 87 0.65 8.71 -1.69
C VAL A 87 0.13 9.11 -3.06
N ALA A 88 -0.69 8.27 -3.69
CA ALA A 88 -1.30 8.57 -4.98
C ALA A 88 -2.26 9.77 -4.93
N ASP A 89 -3.04 9.89 -3.85
CA ASP A 89 -4.00 10.98 -3.63
C ASP A 89 -3.37 12.20 -2.93
N GLY A 90 -2.09 12.11 -2.54
CA GLY A 90 -1.40 13.18 -1.81
C GLY A 90 -0.72 14.16 -2.75
N ASP A 91 -0.90 15.46 -2.50
CA ASP A 91 -0.29 16.52 -3.31
C ASP A 91 1.09 16.98 -2.78
N GLU A 92 1.57 16.40 -1.67
CA GLU A 92 2.81 16.81 -0.99
C GLU A 92 4.09 16.34 -1.71
N ILE A 93 4.04 15.15 -2.32
CA ILE A 93 5.15 14.56 -3.07
C ILE A 93 4.67 14.06 -4.42
N PRO A 94 5.50 14.12 -5.48
CA PRO A 94 5.13 13.54 -6.76
C PRO A 94 4.87 12.03 -6.61
N ALA A 95 3.64 11.59 -6.84
CA ALA A 95 3.27 10.18 -6.64
C ALA A 95 3.92 9.24 -7.66
N MET A 96 4.02 9.66 -8.93
CA MET A 96 4.51 8.82 -10.04
C MET A 96 5.86 8.11 -9.77
N PRO A 97 6.93 8.81 -9.33
CA PRO A 97 8.21 8.17 -9.00
C PRO A 97 8.17 7.24 -7.78
N GLU A 98 7.10 7.28 -6.99
CA GLU A 98 6.94 6.46 -5.79
C GLU A 98 6.17 5.16 -6.07
N MET A 99 5.29 5.15 -7.07
CA MET A 99 4.28 4.11 -7.27
C MET A 99 4.85 2.71 -7.42
N THR A 100 5.87 2.52 -8.28
CA THR A 100 6.48 1.19 -8.50
C THR A 100 7.09 0.63 -7.21
N ALA A 101 7.87 1.45 -6.50
CA ALA A 101 8.48 1.05 -5.23
C ALA A 101 7.43 0.76 -4.14
N LEU A 102 6.40 1.61 -4.04
CA LEU A 102 5.29 1.43 -3.10
C LEU A 102 4.47 0.18 -3.38
N MET A 103 4.24 -0.15 -4.65
CA MET A 103 3.50 -1.35 -5.03
C MET A 103 4.30 -2.60 -4.67
N ARG A 104 5.61 -2.63 -4.97
CA ARG A 104 6.48 -3.74 -4.56
C ARG A 104 6.50 -3.94 -3.04
N PHE A 105 6.71 -2.86 -2.28
CA PHE A 105 6.63 -2.88 -0.82
C PHE A 105 5.26 -3.36 -0.31
N THR A 106 4.18 -2.97 -0.98
CA THR A 106 2.82 -3.38 -0.62
C THR A 106 2.61 -4.87 -0.80
N LYS A 107 3.02 -5.44 -1.94
CA LYS A 107 2.96 -6.90 -2.18
C LYS A 107 3.77 -7.66 -1.13
N GLU A 108 4.98 -7.19 -0.80
CA GLU A 108 5.82 -7.78 0.24
C GLU A 108 5.16 -7.74 1.63
N LYS A 109 4.56 -6.60 2.01
CA LYS A 109 3.85 -6.46 3.29
C LYS A 109 2.61 -7.33 3.38
N ILE A 110 1.88 -7.50 2.28
CA ILE A 110 0.76 -8.44 2.22
C ILE A 110 1.29 -9.86 2.41
N ASN A 111 2.34 -10.27 1.69
CA ASN A 111 2.96 -11.60 1.85
C ASN A 111 3.41 -11.88 3.29
N GLN A 112 4.07 -10.93 3.94
CA GLN A 112 4.50 -11.03 5.34
C GLN A 112 3.32 -11.08 6.33
N GLY A 113 2.18 -10.49 5.97
CA GLY A 113 1.02 -10.36 6.85
C GLY A 113 0.22 -11.65 7.06
N PHE A 114 0.30 -12.62 6.12
CA PHE A 114 -0.47 -13.87 6.19
C PHE A 114 0.41 -15.03 6.72
N PRO A 115 0.07 -15.65 7.87
CA PRO A 115 0.85 -16.75 8.42
C PRO A 115 0.83 -17.99 7.51
N HIS A 116 1.97 -18.66 7.43
CA HIS A 116 2.32 -19.50 6.28
C HIS A 116 1.61 -20.86 6.18
N GLN A 117 0.90 -21.35 7.20
CA GLN A 117 0.35 -22.72 7.16
C GLN A 117 -1.11 -22.80 6.69
N ASN A 118 -2.00 -21.94 7.20
CA ASN A 118 -3.46 -22.10 6.97
C ASN A 118 -4.08 -21.06 6.04
N LYS A 119 -3.30 -20.07 5.56
CA LYS A 119 -3.83 -18.94 4.77
C LYS A 119 -3.19 -18.76 3.40
N GLN A 120 -2.37 -19.70 2.94
CA GLN A 120 -1.67 -19.61 1.65
C GLN A 120 -2.63 -19.47 0.46
N ALA A 121 -3.72 -20.25 0.45
CA ALA A 121 -4.72 -20.17 -0.61
C ALA A 121 -5.43 -18.80 -0.65
N LEU A 122 -5.65 -18.18 0.51
CA LEU A 122 -6.22 -16.84 0.61
C LEU A 122 -5.20 -15.78 0.18
N LEU A 123 -3.96 -15.89 0.65
CA LEU A 123 -2.87 -14.99 0.26
C LEU A 123 -2.68 -14.97 -1.25
N LYS A 124 -2.61 -16.15 -1.88
CA LYS A 124 -2.52 -16.28 -3.34
C LYS A 124 -3.66 -15.54 -4.04
N LYS A 125 -4.91 -15.77 -3.63
CA LYS A 125 -6.07 -15.05 -4.19
C LYS A 125 -5.97 -13.54 -4.03
N VAL A 126 -5.46 -13.06 -2.89
CA VAL A 126 -5.28 -11.62 -2.63
C VAL A 126 -4.21 -11.04 -3.58
N ILE A 127 -3.05 -11.69 -3.66
CA ILE A 127 -1.95 -11.26 -4.53
C ILE A 127 -2.39 -11.30 -6.00
N ASP A 128 -3.05 -12.37 -6.45
CA ASP A 128 -3.58 -12.49 -7.83
C ASP A 128 -4.53 -11.31 -8.17
N VAL A 129 -5.36 -10.87 -7.21
CA VAL A 129 -6.25 -9.71 -7.42
C VAL A 129 -5.45 -8.40 -7.49
N VAL A 130 -4.41 -8.25 -6.67
CA VAL A 130 -3.54 -7.06 -6.67
C VAL A 130 -2.75 -6.99 -7.98
N ASP A 131 -2.10 -8.08 -8.37
CA ASP A 131 -1.30 -8.19 -9.59
C ASP A 131 -2.16 -7.93 -10.83
N LYS A 132 -3.31 -8.62 -10.93
CA LYS A 132 -4.23 -8.40 -12.04
C LYS A 132 -4.70 -6.94 -12.13
N ARG A 133 -4.93 -6.27 -11.01
CA ARG A 133 -5.32 -4.84 -11.05
C ARG A 133 -4.16 -3.94 -11.44
N TRP A 134 -2.97 -4.23 -10.95
CA TRP A 134 -1.75 -3.52 -11.32
C TRP A 134 -1.50 -3.62 -12.82
N GLU A 135 -1.38 -4.83 -13.34
CA GLU A 135 -1.11 -5.13 -14.76
C GLU A 135 -2.12 -4.48 -15.70
N ASN A 136 -3.40 -4.50 -15.35
CA ASN A 136 -4.45 -3.99 -16.25
C ASN A 136 -4.62 -2.46 -16.22
N GLN A 137 -4.23 -1.78 -15.14
CA GLN A 137 -4.59 -0.36 -14.94
C GLN A 137 -3.41 0.56 -14.69
N MET A 138 -2.32 0.02 -14.14
CA MET A 138 -1.22 0.80 -13.59
C MET A 138 0.15 0.36 -14.11
N ASP A 139 0.27 -0.81 -14.73
CA ASP A 139 1.55 -1.31 -15.24
C ASP A 139 1.93 -0.61 -16.54
N HIS A 140 2.39 0.63 -16.38
CA HIS A 140 2.86 1.48 -17.46
C HIS A 140 4.34 1.77 -17.23
N PRO A 141 5.18 1.71 -18.28
CA PRO A 141 6.62 2.01 -18.16
C PRO A 141 6.93 3.42 -17.64
N LEU A 142 5.92 4.30 -17.53
CA LEU A 142 6.06 5.63 -16.94
C LEU A 142 6.41 5.56 -15.45
N TYR A 143 5.81 4.64 -14.69
CA TYR A 143 6.11 4.53 -13.26
C TYR A 143 7.52 3.96 -13.02
N GLY A 144 7.94 2.98 -13.84
CA GLY A 144 9.32 2.47 -13.83
C GLY A 144 10.33 3.55 -14.21
N ALA A 145 10.08 4.28 -15.30
CA ALA A 145 10.93 5.39 -15.74
C ALA A 145 11.01 6.51 -14.69
N ALA A 146 9.89 6.85 -14.04
CA ALA A 146 9.88 7.85 -12.99
C ALA A 146 10.66 7.41 -11.75
N LEU A 147 10.57 6.13 -11.37
CA LEU A 147 11.37 5.58 -10.28
C LEU A 147 12.87 5.54 -10.62
N PHE A 148 13.23 5.20 -11.87
CA PHE A 148 14.61 5.29 -12.37
C PHE A 148 15.20 6.69 -12.18
N LEU A 149 14.42 7.72 -12.52
CA LEU A 149 14.79 9.13 -12.41
C LEU A 149 14.69 9.70 -10.98
N ASN A 150 14.34 8.89 -9.99
CA ASN A 150 14.30 9.30 -8.59
C ASN A 150 15.62 8.92 -7.89
N PRO A 151 16.60 9.82 -7.76
CA PRO A 151 17.91 9.50 -7.20
C PRO A 151 17.83 8.97 -5.77
N GLY A 152 16.89 9.49 -4.96
CA GLY A 152 16.69 9.07 -3.56
C GLY A 152 16.29 7.61 -3.39
N LYS A 153 15.78 6.99 -4.46
CA LYS A 153 15.32 5.59 -4.43
C LYS A 153 16.11 4.69 -5.37
N TYR A 154 16.38 5.17 -6.58
CA TYR A 154 17.09 4.40 -7.58
C TYR A 154 18.45 3.94 -7.05
N PHE A 155 19.24 4.83 -6.44
CA PHE A 155 20.55 4.44 -5.93
C PHE A 155 20.48 3.53 -4.70
N SER A 156 19.45 3.64 -3.86
CA SER A 156 19.21 2.66 -2.80
C SER A 156 18.89 1.26 -3.37
N ILE A 157 18.18 1.20 -4.51
CA ILE A 157 17.94 -0.06 -5.23
C ILE A 157 19.25 -0.60 -5.82
N VAL A 158 20.08 0.26 -6.41
CA VAL A 158 21.42 -0.13 -6.91
C VAL A 158 22.27 -0.71 -5.78
N GLU A 159 22.29 -0.06 -4.61
CA GLU A 159 23.02 -0.54 -3.43
C GLU A 159 22.49 -1.88 -2.88
N SER A 160 21.20 -2.18 -3.10
CA SER A 160 20.61 -3.47 -2.72
C SER A 160 21.05 -4.63 -3.63
N GLY A 161 21.61 -4.34 -4.81
CA GLY A 161 22.09 -5.35 -5.77
C GLY A 161 20.99 -6.09 -6.54
N ASP A 162 19.78 -5.52 -6.66
CA ASP A 162 18.69 -6.11 -7.45
C ASP A 162 18.85 -5.79 -8.96
N ASP A 163 19.83 -6.43 -9.61
CA ASP A 163 20.18 -6.22 -11.03
C ASP A 163 18.99 -6.40 -11.97
N ALA A 164 18.07 -7.32 -11.64
CA ALA A 164 16.86 -7.54 -12.42
C ALA A 164 15.95 -6.31 -12.40
N LEU A 165 15.70 -5.75 -11.21
CA LEU A 165 14.91 -4.53 -11.07
C LEU A 165 15.60 -3.34 -11.72
N ILE A 166 16.92 -3.20 -11.56
CA ILE A 166 17.68 -2.10 -12.18
C ILE A 166 17.53 -2.13 -13.71
N GLY A 167 17.69 -3.32 -14.32
CA GLY A 167 17.50 -3.51 -15.75
C GLY A 167 16.06 -3.23 -16.21
N GLU A 168 15.06 -3.67 -15.44
CA GLU A 168 13.64 -3.39 -15.71
C GLU A 168 13.35 -1.87 -15.71
N LEU A 169 13.86 -1.15 -14.71
CA LEU A 169 13.69 0.30 -14.59
C LEU A 169 14.34 1.06 -15.75
N ARG A 170 15.55 0.64 -16.16
CA ARG A 170 16.23 1.23 -17.33
C ARG A 170 15.48 0.92 -18.63
N SER A 171 14.93 -0.28 -18.78
CA SER A 171 14.07 -0.63 -19.91
C SER A 171 12.82 0.24 -19.97
N CYS A 172 12.15 0.43 -18.83
CA CYS A 172 11.00 1.32 -18.71
C CYS A 172 11.33 2.77 -19.15
N PHE A 173 12.48 3.29 -18.70
CA PHE A 173 12.97 4.60 -19.11
C PHE A 173 13.18 4.67 -20.63
N ASN A 174 13.83 3.66 -21.23
CA ASN A 174 14.07 3.61 -22.67
C ASN A 174 12.77 3.55 -23.48
N ASP A 175 11.79 2.78 -23.02
CA ASP A 175 10.48 2.69 -23.66
C ASP A 175 9.75 4.03 -23.66
N VAL A 176 9.79 4.75 -22.53
CA VAL A 176 9.19 6.09 -22.41
C VAL A 176 9.94 7.08 -23.30
N LEU A 177 11.27 7.07 -23.25
CA LEU A 177 12.12 7.96 -24.04
C LEU A 177 11.88 7.77 -25.56
N ALA A 178 11.78 6.52 -26.01
CA ALA A 178 11.53 6.19 -27.41
C ALA A 178 10.14 6.66 -27.90
N ARG A 179 9.13 6.60 -27.03
CA ARG A 179 7.76 7.03 -27.35
C ARG A 179 7.55 8.54 -27.27
N THR A 180 8.27 9.22 -26.38
CA THR A 180 8.08 10.65 -26.11
C THR A 180 8.97 11.54 -26.98
N ILE A 181 10.20 11.13 -27.28
CA ILE A 181 11.17 11.92 -28.05
C ILE A 181 11.38 11.28 -29.41
N LEU A 182 10.76 11.85 -30.45
CA LEU A 182 10.83 11.34 -31.82
C LEU A 182 12.18 11.59 -32.49
N ASP A 183 12.85 12.70 -32.16
CA ASP A 183 14.17 13.04 -32.71
C ASP A 183 15.26 12.12 -32.13
N VAL A 184 15.91 11.36 -33.01
CA VAL A 184 16.92 10.36 -32.65
C VAL A 184 18.16 11.02 -32.04
N ASN A 185 18.58 12.19 -32.54
CA ASN A 185 19.76 12.87 -32.02
C ASN A 185 19.55 13.33 -30.58
N THR A 186 18.39 13.89 -30.27
CA THR A 186 18.01 14.29 -28.91
C THR A 186 17.87 13.06 -28.02
N ARG A 187 17.27 11.99 -28.52
CA ARG A 187 17.16 10.72 -27.79
C ARG A 187 18.52 10.16 -27.37
N ASN A 188 19.47 10.11 -28.29
CA ASN A 188 20.82 9.62 -28.03
C ASN A 188 21.56 10.48 -27.00
N LYS A 189 21.35 11.80 -27.02
CA LYS A 189 21.92 12.71 -26.01
C LYS A 189 21.34 12.46 -24.62
N ILE A 190 20.03 12.27 -24.52
CA ILE A 190 19.35 11.95 -23.26
C ILE A 190 19.82 10.60 -22.73
N ASP A 191 19.91 9.58 -23.60
CA ASP A 191 20.38 8.26 -23.21
C ASP A 191 21.84 8.28 -22.72
N ALA A 192 22.72 9.03 -23.38
CA ALA A 192 24.09 9.25 -22.89
C ALA A 192 24.11 9.90 -21.49
N GLN A 193 23.24 10.89 -21.24
CA GLN A 193 23.11 11.48 -19.91
C GLN A 193 22.54 10.52 -18.87
N ALA A 194 21.63 9.61 -19.28
CA ALA A 194 21.12 8.57 -18.39
C ALA A 194 22.25 7.62 -17.96
N VAL A 195 23.16 7.23 -18.86
CA VAL A 195 24.35 6.45 -18.50
C VAL A 195 25.25 7.21 -17.52
N ASP A 196 25.48 8.50 -17.75
CA ASP A 196 26.27 9.31 -16.80
C ASP A 196 25.58 9.46 -15.44
N TYR A 197 24.25 9.50 -15.40
CA TYR A 197 23.47 9.46 -14.16
C TYR A 197 23.66 8.13 -13.42
N GLU A 198 23.49 7.00 -14.11
CA GLU A 198 23.67 5.65 -13.53
C GLU A 198 25.07 5.48 -12.93
N ASP A 199 26.09 5.91 -13.67
CA ASP A 199 27.50 5.83 -13.26
C ASP A 199 27.92 6.94 -12.28
N LYS A 200 27.01 7.85 -11.89
CA LYS A 200 27.28 9.05 -11.08
C LYS A 200 28.49 9.85 -11.60
N ARG A 201 28.57 10.06 -12.92
CA ARG A 201 29.67 10.76 -13.59
C ARG A 201 29.33 12.20 -13.97
N GLY A 202 30.37 12.96 -14.29
CA GLY A 202 30.26 14.32 -14.80
C GLY A 202 29.47 15.21 -13.83
N PRO A 203 28.40 15.90 -14.28
CA PRO A 203 27.56 16.71 -13.41
C PRO A 203 26.92 15.95 -12.25
N PHE A 204 26.68 14.63 -12.39
CA PHE A 204 26.04 13.81 -11.35
C PHE A 204 27.01 13.35 -10.24
N ALA A 205 28.32 13.56 -10.43
CA ALA A 205 29.36 13.23 -9.44
C ALA A 205 29.57 14.32 -8.38
N ASN A 206 28.96 15.49 -8.56
CA ASN A 206 29.21 16.63 -7.68
C ASN A 206 28.57 16.41 -6.29
N GLN A 207 29.14 17.02 -5.25
CA GLN A 207 28.69 16.80 -3.87
C GLN A 207 27.21 17.16 -3.66
N MET A 208 26.75 18.28 -4.25
CA MET A 208 25.34 18.68 -4.14
C MET A 208 24.40 17.65 -4.80
N ALA A 209 24.81 17.05 -5.91
CA ALA A 209 24.03 16.00 -6.57
C ALA A 209 23.98 14.75 -5.69
N ILE A 210 25.09 14.37 -5.05
CA ILE A 210 25.17 13.23 -4.13
C ILE A 210 24.31 13.46 -2.88
N ASP A 211 24.38 14.65 -2.28
CA ASP A 211 23.60 14.99 -1.09
C ASP A 211 22.08 14.91 -1.36
N ASN A 212 21.65 15.34 -2.55
CA ASN A 212 20.26 15.21 -3.01
C ASN A 212 19.81 13.75 -3.25
N MET A 213 20.72 12.77 -3.28
CA MET A 213 20.38 11.35 -3.34
C MET A 213 20.04 10.77 -1.95
N VAL A 214 20.34 11.49 -0.87
CA VAL A 214 20.19 11.01 0.51
C VAL A 214 19.07 11.75 1.25
N GLU A 215 18.84 13.03 0.93
CA GLU A 215 17.78 13.83 1.53
C GLU A 215 16.45 13.74 0.76
N LYS A 216 15.51 12.92 1.27
CA LYS A 216 14.05 13.19 1.28
C LYS A 216 13.27 12.15 2.08
#